data_AF-A0A3D3JQ56-F1
#
_entry.id   AF-A0A3D3JQ56-F1
#
_cell.length_a   1.000
_cell.length_b   1.000
_cell.length_c   1.000
_cell.angle_alpha   90.00
_cell.angle_beta   90.00
_cell.angle_gamma   90.00
#
_symmetry.space_group_name_H-M   'P 1'
#
loop_
_entity.id
_entity.type
_entity.pdbx_description
1 polymer ?
#
loop_
_entity_poly.entity_id
_entity_poly.type
_entity_poly.pdbx_seq_one_letter_code
_entity_poly.pdbx_strand_id
1 'polypeptide(L)'
;MKLSLAHEIDLPFQGGIPFAADLTGNGQADFLVLQSPGLFHARIHGAPAHPGWDHFCLTAVDQAGQLLWQVGEPWASRAPYESHGAERSLAISDINGDGRPEILVIRGSSLLYLEGVSGRVIKQVQLPADNFVNVTPAKTGRGSRDWTILVKVSDLGHPGFSHGNPACFFDSSLALIDERSFWGSGHAPRSLDFDGDGLDEWIIGYNLIDVDRTVIWSANLGDHLEYDDLEMHSDGSDILVSADGRITGVVFAGSRFVYRVDARGNLKWKRELEHPQQCIAGNFMPGLTAPQIFVVNKRENLQLLDSDGGDLWIHTPTENWPLGKPDGVENKFHLFEPSIKIPGIGPRNTDAILYLEGGWPYGIDGSGCRFLELECPPSCAQNFDGSPQRRPDDWGYGYLVRHFEFGGTGRLMVADRDHIWIFVV
;
A
#
# COMPACT_ATOMS: atom_id res chain seq x y z
N MET A 1 -20.16 1.11 16.83
CA MET A 1 -20.06 2.37 16.08
C MET A 1 -20.51 2.10 14.65
N LYS A 2 -21.18 3.06 14.00
CA LYS A 2 -21.54 2.96 12.59
C LYS A 2 -21.20 4.27 11.90
N LEU A 3 -20.48 4.21 10.79
CA LEU A 3 -20.22 5.34 9.92
C LEU A 3 -21.30 5.40 8.84
N SER A 4 -21.89 6.57 8.68
CA SER A 4 -22.80 6.86 7.60
C SER A 4 -22.03 7.29 6.36
N LEU A 5 -22.55 6.89 5.20
CA LEU A 5 -22.02 7.30 3.92
C LEU A 5 -22.19 8.82 3.77
N ALA A 6 -21.10 9.53 3.50
CA ALA A 6 -21.13 10.98 3.28
C ALA A 6 -21.34 11.30 1.80
N HIS A 7 -20.57 10.62 0.93
CA HIS A 7 -20.61 10.80 -0.51
C HIS A 7 -20.38 9.48 -1.23
N GLU A 8 -21.00 9.37 -2.40
CA GLU A 8 -20.82 8.29 -3.35
C GLU A 8 -20.48 8.92 -4.70
N ILE A 9 -19.49 8.35 -5.38
CA ILE A 9 -19.00 8.84 -6.65
C ILE A 9 -19.02 7.68 -7.63
N ASP A 10 -19.82 7.81 -8.68
CA ASP A 10 -19.84 6.89 -9.81
C ASP A 10 -18.62 7.18 -10.70
N LEU A 11 -17.81 6.17 -10.97
CA LEU A 11 -16.72 6.29 -11.92
C LEU A 11 -17.27 6.12 -13.35
N PRO A 12 -17.04 7.09 -14.26
CA PRO A 12 -17.64 7.05 -15.61
C PRO A 12 -17.04 5.99 -16.55
N PHE A 13 -16.24 5.07 -16.03
CA PHE A 13 -15.49 4.02 -16.71
C PHE A 13 -15.38 2.80 -15.80
N GLN A 14 -15.14 1.60 -16.34
CA GLN A 14 -14.74 0.47 -15.49
C GLN A 14 -13.39 0.79 -14.88
N GLY A 15 -13.36 1.22 -13.63
CA GLY A 15 -12.22 1.86 -12.97
C GLY A 15 -11.19 0.89 -12.42
N GLY A 16 -10.43 1.40 -11.45
CA GLY A 16 -9.18 0.83 -10.96
C GLY A 16 -8.92 1.25 -9.52
N ILE A 17 -7.66 1.45 -9.14
CA ILE A 17 -7.29 1.85 -7.78
C ILE A 17 -7.33 3.37 -7.64
N PRO A 18 -8.18 3.94 -6.75
CA PRO A 18 -8.21 5.38 -6.52
C PRO A 18 -7.17 5.85 -5.49
N PHE A 19 -6.70 7.06 -5.69
CA PHE A 19 -5.81 7.82 -4.82
C PHE A 19 -6.42 9.20 -4.58
N ALA A 20 -6.45 9.67 -3.34
CA ALA A 20 -6.98 10.99 -3.00
C ALA A 20 -5.85 12.01 -2.89
N ALA A 21 -5.99 13.17 -3.54
CA ALA A 21 -5.03 14.28 -3.49
C ALA A 21 -5.71 15.60 -3.89
N ASP A 22 -5.23 16.75 -3.41
CA ASP A 22 -5.65 18.05 -3.97
C ASP A 22 -4.86 18.34 -5.25
N LEU A 23 -5.35 17.82 -6.38
CA LEU A 23 -4.67 17.94 -7.68
C LEU A 23 -4.82 19.35 -8.26
N THR A 24 -5.92 20.03 -7.92
CA THR A 24 -6.24 21.36 -8.45
C THR A 24 -5.71 22.51 -7.59
N GLY A 25 -5.27 22.25 -6.35
CA GLY A 25 -4.80 23.23 -5.38
C GLY A 25 -5.93 24.04 -4.76
N ASN A 26 -7.16 23.49 -4.71
CA ASN A 26 -8.35 24.18 -4.23
C ASN A 26 -8.69 23.87 -2.77
N GLY A 27 -7.85 23.08 -2.08
CA GLY A 27 -8.03 22.63 -0.70
C GLY A 27 -9.02 21.48 -0.53
N GLN A 28 -9.48 20.87 -1.61
CA GLN A 28 -10.42 19.74 -1.61
C GLN A 28 -9.77 18.50 -2.22
N ALA A 29 -10.22 17.32 -1.81
CA ALA A 29 -9.78 16.07 -2.40
C ALA A 29 -10.29 15.95 -3.84
N ASP A 30 -9.39 15.71 -4.78
CA ASP A 30 -9.67 15.13 -6.09
C ASP A 30 -9.29 13.63 -6.04
N PHE A 31 -9.80 12.83 -6.99
CA PHE A 31 -9.54 11.39 -7.05
C PHE A 31 -8.83 11.03 -8.34
N LEU A 32 -7.68 10.38 -8.20
CA LEU A 32 -6.89 9.85 -9.29
C LEU A 32 -7.04 8.33 -9.34
N VAL A 33 -7.57 7.79 -10.44
CA VAL A 33 -7.86 6.36 -10.58
C VAL A 33 -6.90 5.73 -11.58
N LEU A 34 -6.06 4.79 -11.09
CA LEU A 34 -5.15 4.01 -11.93
C LEU A 34 -5.76 2.66 -12.25
N GLN A 35 -5.98 2.37 -13.53
CA GLN A 35 -6.54 1.09 -13.92
C GLN A 35 -5.56 -0.07 -13.79
N SER A 36 -4.36 0.05 -14.34
CA SER A 36 -3.32 -0.98 -14.22
C SER A 36 -1.95 -0.37 -14.52
N PRO A 37 -0.89 -0.81 -13.83
CA PRO A 37 0.48 -0.49 -14.18
C PRO A 37 1.03 -1.39 -15.29
N GLY A 38 0.29 -2.42 -15.72
CA GLY A 38 0.73 -3.36 -16.76
C GLY A 38 1.70 -4.45 -16.28
N LEU A 39 1.80 -4.70 -14.97
CA LEU A 39 2.80 -5.60 -14.37
C LEU A 39 2.77 -7.03 -14.97
N PHE A 40 1.58 -7.60 -15.18
CA PHE A 40 1.47 -8.96 -15.72
C PHE A 40 1.93 -9.10 -17.18
N HIS A 41 2.14 -7.99 -17.89
CA HIS A 41 2.78 -8.01 -19.20
C HIS A 41 4.32 -8.24 -19.10
N ALA A 42 4.91 -8.15 -17.91
CA ALA A 42 6.34 -8.38 -17.72
C ALA A 42 6.75 -9.80 -18.13
N ARG A 43 7.89 -9.92 -18.81
CA ARG A 43 8.37 -11.20 -19.39
C ARG A 43 8.57 -12.29 -18.34
N ILE A 44 8.85 -11.91 -17.09
CA ILE A 44 9.09 -12.85 -15.99
C ILE A 44 7.87 -13.67 -15.61
N HIS A 45 6.66 -13.20 -15.91
CA HIS A 45 5.43 -13.95 -15.62
C HIS A 45 5.13 -15.06 -16.65
N GLY A 46 5.80 -15.05 -17.81
CA GLY A 46 5.88 -16.19 -18.75
C GLY A 46 4.56 -16.72 -19.31
N ALA A 47 3.45 -16.00 -19.12
CA ALA A 47 2.11 -16.48 -19.43
C ALA A 47 1.58 -15.90 -20.75
N PRO A 48 0.67 -16.60 -21.45
CA PRO A 48 0.15 -16.14 -22.73
C PRO A 48 -0.56 -14.79 -22.57
N ALA A 49 -0.33 -13.87 -23.51
CA ALA A 49 -0.92 -12.53 -23.47
C ALA A 49 -2.45 -12.60 -23.34
N HIS A 50 -2.97 -12.14 -22.19
CA HIS A 50 -4.40 -11.95 -21.97
C HIS A 50 -4.79 -10.50 -22.30
N PRO A 51 -5.96 -10.25 -22.91
CA PRO A 51 -6.49 -8.90 -23.06
C PRO A 51 -6.55 -8.19 -21.70
N GLY A 52 -5.91 -7.03 -21.58
CA GLY A 52 -5.91 -6.22 -20.36
C GLY A 52 -4.62 -6.28 -19.51
N TRP A 53 -3.71 -7.22 -19.77
CA TRP A 53 -2.44 -7.30 -19.02
C TRP A 53 -1.49 -6.14 -19.28
N ASP A 54 -1.55 -5.54 -20.47
CA ASP A 54 -0.82 -4.32 -20.83
C ASP A 54 -1.74 -3.08 -20.82
N HIS A 55 -2.83 -3.14 -20.04
CA HIS A 55 -3.74 -2.00 -19.92
C HIS A 55 -3.11 -0.89 -19.08
N PHE A 56 -3.36 0.35 -19.47
CA PHE A 56 -3.03 1.53 -18.69
C PHE A 56 -4.03 2.63 -18.99
N CYS A 57 -4.65 3.14 -17.94
CA CYS A 57 -5.38 4.39 -17.97
C CYS A 57 -5.25 5.05 -16.60
N LEU A 58 -5.05 6.36 -16.62
CA LEU A 58 -5.02 7.19 -15.45
C LEU A 58 -6.05 8.30 -15.63
N THR A 59 -7.05 8.34 -14.74
CA THR A 59 -8.15 9.29 -14.84
C THR A 59 -8.27 10.10 -13.56
N ALA A 60 -8.30 11.43 -13.68
CA ALA A 60 -8.59 12.32 -12.56
C ALA A 60 -10.03 12.78 -12.61
N VAL A 61 -10.72 12.73 -11.47
CA VAL A 61 -12.09 13.23 -11.29
C VAL A 61 -12.17 14.11 -10.04
N ASP A 62 -13.12 15.05 -10.03
CA ASP A 62 -13.43 15.85 -8.85
C ASP A 62 -14.29 15.07 -7.83
N GLN A 63 -14.68 15.73 -6.73
CA GLN A 63 -15.56 15.14 -5.70
C GLN A 63 -16.96 14.77 -6.18
N ALA A 64 -17.39 15.31 -7.32
CA ALA A 64 -18.67 14.99 -7.95
C ALA A 64 -18.53 13.89 -9.03
N GLY A 65 -17.33 13.34 -9.22
CA GLY A 65 -17.05 12.36 -10.28
C GLY A 65 -16.90 12.96 -11.67
N GLN A 66 -16.82 14.29 -11.79
CA GLN A 66 -16.61 14.93 -13.09
C GLN A 66 -15.16 14.79 -13.52
N LEU A 67 -14.96 14.42 -14.79
CA LEU A 67 -13.65 14.29 -15.40
C LEU A 67 -12.87 15.61 -15.36
N LEU A 68 -11.67 15.57 -14.77
CA LEU A 68 -10.69 16.65 -14.83
C LEU A 68 -9.76 16.46 -16.04
N TRP A 69 -9.15 15.28 -16.15
CA TRP A 69 -8.27 14.90 -17.26
C TRP A 69 -8.07 13.38 -17.29
N GLN A 70 -7.55 12.87 -18.41
CA GLN A 70 -7.26 11.45 -18.60
C GLN A 70 -5.99 11.23 -19.41
N VAL A 71 -5.21 10.22 -19.04
CA VAL A 71 -4.03 9.76 -19.78
C VAL A 71 -4.18 8.27 -20.09
N GLY A 72 -4.30 7.95 -21.38
CA GLY A 72 -4.65 6.62 -21.86
C GLY A 72 -6.14 6.51 -22.21
N GLU A 73 -6.55 5.30 -22.58
CA GLU A 73 -7.93 4.98 -22.93
C GLU A 73 -8.52 4.09 -21.83
N PRO A 74 -9.73 4.34 -21.32
CA PRO A 74 -10.28 3.54 -20.25
C PRO A 74 -10.61 2.14 -20.73
N TRP A 75 -10.66 1.19 -19.80
CA TRP A 75 -11.09 -0.16 -20.11
C TRP A 75 -12.52 -0.15 -20.63
N ALA A 76 -12.69 -0.54 -21.90
CA ALA A 76 -13.95 -0.41 -22.62
C ALA A 76 -14.90 -1.60 -22.46
N SER A 77 -14.41 -2.74 -21.93
CA SER A 77 -15.22 -3.94 -21.74
C SER A 77 -15.98 -3.88 -20.42
N ARG A 78 -17.06 -4.66 -20.30
CA ARG A 78 -17.70 -4.94 -19.01
C ARG A 78 -17.05 -6.09 -18.24
N ALA A 79 -16.32 -6.94 -18.95
CA ALA A 79 -15.59 -8.03 -18.32
C ALA A 79 -14.39 -7.47 -17.54
N PRO A 80 -14.10 -7.98 -16.34
CA PRO A 80 -12.97 -7.53 -15.57
C PRO A 80 -11.65 -7.77 -16.33
N TYR A 81 -10.72 -6.83 -16.22
CA TYR A 81 -9.32 -7.03 -16.58
C TYR A 81 -8.51 -7.45 -15.35
N GLU A 82 -7.34 -8.02 -15.58
CA GLU A 82 -6.43 -8.45 -14.51
C GLU A 82 -5.33 -7.39 -14.29
N SER A 83 -5.08 -7.02 -13.03
CA SER A 83 -4.11 -6.01 -12.63
C SER A 83 -3.52 -6.34 -11.26
N HIS A 84 -2.25 -6.04 -11.05
CA HIS A 84 -1.54 -6.35 -9.81
C HIS A 84 -0.59 -5.21 -9.43
N GLY A 85 -0.57 -4.88 -8.13
CA GLY A 85 0.34 -3.91 -7.52
C GLY A 85 0.08 -2.44 -7.89
N ALA A 86 -1.09 -2.16 -8.48
CA ALA A 86 -1.51 -0.81 -8.86
C ALA A 86 -1.51 0.16 -7.65
N GLU A 87 -1.83 -0.32 -6.46
CA GLU A 87 -1.83 0.42 -5.19
C GLU A 87 -0.46 1.00 -4.77
N ARG A 88 0.63 0.49 -5.33
CA ARG A 88 2.02 0.91 -5.03
C ARG A 88 2.74 1.50 -6.24
N SER A 89 2.11 1.44 -7.42
CA SER A 89 2.69 1.87 -8.70
C SER A 89 2.58 3.37 -8.94
N LEU A 90 2.03 4.11 -7.99
CA LEU A 90 1.74 5.53 -8.12
C LEU A 90 2.06 6.25 -6.81
N ALA A 91 2.69 7.42 -6.94
CA ALA A 91 2.87 8.37 -5.84
C ALA A 91 2.49 9.78 -6.28
N ILE A 92 2.00 10.57 -5.32
CA ILE A 92 1.57 11.97 -5.52
C ILE A 92 2.33 12.85 -4.53
N SER A 93 3.11 13.81 -5.01
CA SER A 93 3.95 14.68 -4.17
C SER A 93 4.37 15.95 -4.92
N ASP A 94 4.62 17.06 -4.23
CA ASP A 94 5.20 18.28 -4.81
C ASP A 94 6.72 18.11 -4.99
N ILE A 95 7.10 17.41 -6.06
CA ILE A 95 8.48 17.04 -6.37
C ILE A 95 9.25 18.26 -6.88
N ASN A 96 8.57 19.16 -7.60
CA ASN A 96 9.18 20.31 -8.24
C ASN A 96 9.27 21.53 -7.30
N GLY A 97 8.50 21.51 -6.20
CA GLY A 97 8.51 22.50 -5.13
C GLY A 97 7.72 23.77 -5.42
N ASP A 98 6.69 23.71 -6.28
CA ASP A 98 5.86 24.85 -6.67
C ASP A 98 4.54 24.96 -5.88
N GLY A 99 4.32 24.06 -4.92
CA GLY A 99 3.13 23.99 -4.09
C GLY A 99 1.98 23.22 -4.74
N ARG A 100 2.18 22.56 -5.89
CA ARG A 100 1.20 21.67 -6.53
C ARG A 100 1.77 20.26 -6.63
N PRO A 101 0.94 19.22 -6.52
CA PRO A 101 1.45 17.87 -6.62
C PRO A 101 1.77 17.49 -8.06
N GLU A 102 2.87 16.76 -8.21
CA GLU A 102 3.15 15.90 -9.34
C GLU A 102 2.66 14.48 -9.10
N ILE A 103 2.54 13.73 -10.20
CA ILE A 103 2.22 12.32 -10.18
C ILE A 103 3.38 11.54 -10.78
N LEU A 104 3.89 10.59 -10.02
CA LEU A 104 4.85 9.58 -10.50
C LEU A 104 4.11 8.26 -10.64
N VAL A 105 4.11 7.66 -11.82
CA VAL A 105 3.36 6.41 -12.08
C VAL A 105 4.13 5.46 -12.99
N ILE A 106 4.10 4.17 -12.67
CA ILE A 106 4.65 3.12 -13.53
C ILE A 106 3.63 2.75 -14.61
N ARG A 107 4.13 2.62 -15.84
CA ARG A 107 3.41 2.07 -16.98
C ARG A 107 4.30 1.07 -17.71
N GLY A 108 4.02 -0.21 -17.53
CA GLY A 108 4.83 -1.32 -18.03
C GLY A 108 6.28 -1.15 -17.58
N SER A 109 7.17 -0.89 -18.54
CA SER A 109 8.60 -0.69 -18.29
C SER A 109 9.01 0.79 -18.24
N SER A 110 8.09 1.73 -18.06
CA SER A 110 8.37 3.17 -17.99
C SER A 110 7.91 3.77 -16.66
N LEU A 111 8.67 4.75 -16.16
CA LEU A 111 8.22 5.68 -15.13
C LEU A 111 7.78 6.98 -15.82
N LEU A 112 6.54 7.39 -15.55
CA LEU A 112 5.98 8.66 -16.00
C LEU A 112 6.00 9.68 -14.85
N TYR A 113 6.30 10.93 -15.18
CA TYR A 113 6.19 12.10 -14.32
C TYR A 113 5.21 13.05 -14.97
N LEU A 114 4.09 13.31 -14.30
CA LEU A 114 2.99 14.13 -14.79
C LEU A 114 2.74 15.33 -13.89
N GLU A 115 2.27 16.41 -14.52
CA GLU A 115 1.67 17.56 -13.84
C GLU A 115 0.30 17.15 -13.25
N GLY A 116 0.10 17.30 -11.94
CA GLY A 116 -1.10 16.81 -11.26
C GLY A 116 -2.40 17.49 -11.73
N VAL A 117 -2.36 18.79 -11.99
CA VAL A 117 -3.56 19.56 -12.37
C VAL A 117 -4.09 19.23 -13.76
N SER A 118 -3.25 18.74 -14.69
CA SER A 118 -3.64 18.56 -16.09
C SER A 118 -3.36 17.18 -16.67
N GLY A 119 -2.66 16.31 -15.94
CA GLY A 119 -2.21 15.01 -16.45
C GLY A 119 -1.17 15.12 -17.57
N ARG A 120 -0.58 16.29 -17.78
CA ARG A 120 0.42 16.46 -18.85
C ARG A 120 1.69 15.72 -18.46
N VAL A 121 2.11 14.78 -19.30
CA VAL A 121 3.41 14.09 -19.13
C VAL A 121 4.53 15.10 -19.28
N ILE A 122 5.22 15.40 -18.18
CA ILE A 122 6.39 16.27 -18.12
C ILE A 122 7.61 15.49 -18.61
N LYS A 123 7.77 14.26 -18.12
CA LYS A 123 8.88 13.38 -18.49
C LYS A 123 8.46 11.92 -18.43
N GLN A 124 9.10 11.11 -19.26
CA GLN A 124 9.03 9.66 -19.24
C GLN A 124 10.46 9.12 -19.30
N VAL A 125 10.76 8.12 -18.48
CA VAL A 125 12.03 7.40 -18.53
C VAL A 125 11.79 5.90 -18.62
N GLN A 126 12.66 5.22 -19.35
CA GLN A 126 12.68 3.78 -19.42
C GLN A 126 13.29 3.22 -18.13
N LEU A 127 12.58 2.29 -17.49
CA LEU A 127 13.09 1.55 -16.35
C LEU A 127 14.03 0.44 -16.83
N PRO A 128 15.00 0.01 -16.00
CA PRO A 128 15.97 -1.03 -16.36
C PRO A 128 15.34 -2.38 -16.73
N ALA A 129 14.12 -2.64 -16.28
CA ALA A 129 13.36 -3.86 -16.50
C ALA A 129 11.85 -3.58 -16.54
N ASP A 130 11.05 -4.61 -16.79
CA ASP A 130 9.60 -4.54 -17.06
C ASP A 130 8.73 -4.96 -15.86
N ASN A 131 9.31 -5.26 -14.70
CA ASN A 131 8.65 -5.83 -13.52
C ASN A 131 8.69 -4.92 -12.27
N PHE A 132 8.95 -3.62 -12.45
CA PHE A 132 8.88 -2.64 -11.35
C PHE A 132 7.43 -2.33 -11.01
N VAL A 133 7.12 -2.10 -9.73
CA VAL A 133 5.75 -1.83 -9.28
C VAL A 133 5.64 -0.92 -8.06
N ASN A 134 6.75 -0.59 -7.39
CA ASN A 134 6.75 0.38 -6.30
C ASN A 134 7.32 1.72 -6.78
N VAL A 135 6.65 2.82 -6.44
CA VAL A 135 7.15 4.19 -6.57
C VAL A 135 7.07 4.87 -5.20
N THR A 136 8.18 5.36 -4.70
CA THR A 136 8.26 5.99 -3.36
C THR A 136 9.16 7.22 -3.41
N PRO A 137 8.59 8.43 -3.55
CA PRO A 137 9.35 9.67 -3.42
C PRO A 137 9.72 9.92 -1.96
N ALA A 138 10.87 10.55 -1.75
CA ALA A 138 11.41 10.90 -0.44
C ALA A 138 12.10 12.26 -0.50
N LYS A 139 11.91 13.06 0.55
CA LYS A 139 12.50 14.39 0.69
C LYS A 139 13.92 14.29 1.22
N THR A 140 14.91 14.27 0.34
CA THR A 140 16.31 13.92 0.68
C THR A 140 17.25 15.11 0.82
N GLY A 141 16.74 16.33 0.67
CA GLY A 141 17.50 17.54 0.96
C GLY A 141 16.60 18.73 1.28
N ARG A 142 17.24 19.85 1.65
CA ARG A 142 16.55 21.04 2.17
C ARG A 142 16.02 21.96 1.07
N GLY A 143 16.54 21.87 -0.14
CA GLY A 143 16.03 22.61 -1.30
C GLY A 143 14.67 22.06 -1.73
N SER A 144 13.80 22.90 -2.27
CA SER A 144 12.43 22.49 -2.64
C SER A 144 12.39 21.33 -3.66
N ARG A 145 13.44 21.19 -4.48
CA ARG A 145 13.61 20.13 -5.50
C ARG A 145 14.51 18.97 -5.10
N ASP A 146 15.01 18.98 -3.87
CA ASP A 146 15.85 17.90 -3.36
C ASP A 146 14.94 16.75 -2.96
N TRP A 147 14.62 15.93 -3.95
CA TRP A 147 13.82 14.73 -3.84
C TRP A 147 14.56 13.58 -4.52
N THR A 148 14.46 12.40 -3.92
CA THR A 148 14.90 11.15 -4.52
C THR A 148 13.68 10.25 -4.70
N ILE A 149 13.58 9.62 -5.86
CA ILE A 149 12.47 8.74 -6.23
C ILE A 149 12.99 7.31 -6.24
N LEU A 150 12.52 6.50 -5.31
CA LEU A 150 12.76 5.07 -5.30
C LEU A 150 11.75 4.37 -6.22
N VAL A 151 12.25 3.57 -7.16
CA VAL A 151 11.45 2.65 -7.98
C VAL A 151 11.97 1.24 -7.79
N LYS A 152 11.08 0.30 -7.45
CA LYS A 152 11.52 -1.01 -6.98
C LYS A 152 10.62 -2.16 -7.45
N VAL A 153 11.25 -3.31 -7.69
CA VAL A 153 10.57 -4.61 -7.89
C VAL A 153 9.98 -5.10 -6.57
N SER A 154 8.71 -5.52 -6.53
CA SER A 154 8.13 -6.10 -5.30
C SER A 154 8.28 -7.61 -5.19
N ASP A 155 8.39 -8.31 -6.31
CA ASP A 155 8.24 -9.78 -6.38
C ASP A 155 9.48 -10.43 -6.99
N LEU A 156 9.31 -11.30 -7.99
CA LEU A 156 10.40 -11.97 -8.67
C LEU A 156 11.30 -10.95 -9.38
N GLY A 157 12.60 -10.99 -9.05
CA GLY A 157 13.65 -10.28 -9.77
C GLY A 157 14.04 -11.00 -11.05
N HIS A 158 14.41 -10.25 -12.09
CA HIS A 158 15.04 -10.82 -13.28
C HIS A 158 16.38 -11.49 -12.95
N PRO A 159 16.90 -12.41 -13.80
CA PRO A 159 18.16 -13.10 -13.55
C PRO A 159 19.29 -12.14 -13.14
N GLY A 160 19.88 -12.40 -11.98
CA GLY A 160 20.89 -11.52 -11.36
C GLY A 160 20.38 -10.77 -10.12
N PHE A 161 19.07 -10.74 -9.90
CA PHE A 161 18.45 -10.13 -8.73
C PHE A 161 17.65 -11.13 -7.90
N SER A 162 17.69 -10.97 -6.58
CA SER A 162 16.87 -11.72 -5.62
C SER A 162 15.43 -11.18 -5.56
N HIS A 163 14.57 -11.89 -4.82
CA HIS A 163 13.19 -11.44 -4.58
C HIS A 163 13.13 -10.01 -4.03
N GLY A 164 12.26 -9.19 -4.61
CA GLY A 164 12.07 -7.78 -4.28
C GLY A 164 13.17 -6.84 -4.78
N ASN A 165 14.12 -7.31 -5.60
CA ASN A 165 15.22 -6.51 -6.14
C ASN A 165 15.18 -6.41 -7.68
N PRO A 166 15.78 -5.35 -8.28
CA PRO A 166 16.53 -4.27 -7.62
C PRO A 166 15.65 -3.12 -7.12
N ALA A 167 16.30 -2.25 -6.32
CA ALA A 167 15.87 -0.90 -6.04
C ALA A 167 16.67 0.09 -6.91
N CYS A 168 15.96 0.95 -7.63
CA CYS A 168 16.51 2.02 -8.46
C CYS A 168 16.20 3.38 -7.82
N PHE A 169 17.20 4.23 -7.68
CA PHE A 169 17.02 5.59 -7.18
C PHE A 169 17.19 6.57 -8.34
N PHE A 170 16.23 7.48 -8.46
CA PHE A 170 16.26 8.58 -9.41
C PHE A 170 16.30 9.91 -8.67
N ASP A 171 16.98 10.91 -9.24
CA ASP A 171 16.82 12.29 -8.75
C ASP A 171 15.47 12.89 -9.19
N SER A 172 15.16 14.10 -8.72
CA SER A 172 13.92 14.82 -9.09
C SER A 172 13.80 15.16 -10.57
N SER A 173 14.89 15.05 -11.34
CA SER A 173 14.88 15.17 -12.79
C SER A 173 14.60 13.83 -13.49
N LEU A 174 14.40 12.73 -12.77
CA LEU A 174 14.37 11.35 -13.25
C LEU A 174 15.69 10.85 -13.87
N ALA A 175 16.84 11.36 -13.45
CA ALA A 175 18.11 10.70 -13.80
C ALA A 175 18.32 9.51 -12.85
N LEU A 176 18.60 8.32 -13.39
CA LEU A 176 18.99 7.15 -12.58
C LEU A 176 20.33 7.46 -11.91
N ILE A 177 20.36 7.51 -10.59
CA ILE A 177 21.55 7.83 -9.80
C ILE A 177 22.14 6.60 -9.09
N ASP A 178 21.39 5.49 -8.98
CA ASP A 178 21.83 4.26 -8.34
C ASP A 178 20.89 3.08 -8.64
N GLU A 179 21.42 1.86 -8.74
CA GLU A 179 20.69 0.60 -8.87
C GLU A 179 21.42 -0.46 -8.04
N ARG A 180 20.72 -1.08 -7.09
CA ARG A 180 21.33 -2.11 -6.24
C ARG A 180 20.30 -3.05 -5.60
N SER A 181 20.83 -4.10 -4.99
CA SER A 181 20.06 -5.05 -4.19
C SER A 181 20.14 -4.74 -2.70
N PHE A 182 19.04 -4.97 -2.00
CA PHE A 182 18.95 -4.90 -0.55
C PHE A 182 18.55 -6.25 0.05
N TRP A 183 19.05 -6.54 1.25
CA TRP A 183 18.75 -7.79 1.94
C TRP A 183 17.31 -7.82 2.46
N GLY A 184 16.58 -8.91 2.19
CA GLY A 184 15.17 -9.02 2.56
C GLY A 184 14.25 -8.05 1.84
N SER A 185 14.65 -7.53 0.68
CA SER A 185 14.04 -6.35 0.05
C SER A 185 12.52 -6.43 -0.13
N GLY A 186 11.98 -7.63 -0.35
CA GLY A 186 10.56 -7.96 -0.21
C GLY A 186 9.62 -7.04 -0.98
N HIS A 187 8.41 -6.79 -0.45
CA HIS A 187 7.36 -6.16 -1.24
C HIS A 187 7.32 -4.63 -1.15
N ALA A 188 7.33 -4.07 0.07
CA ALA A 188 7.05 -2.65 0.30
C ALA A 188 8.22 -1.91 0.95
N PRO A 189 8.83 -0.91 0.29
CA PRO A 189 9.69 0.05 0.97
C PRO A 189 8.86 1.07 1.75
N ARG A 190 9.51 1.81 2.65
CA ARG A 190 8.96 3.03 3.27
C ARG A 190 9.97 4.16 3.17
N SER A 191 9.48 5.39 2.96
CA SER A 191 10.25 6.61 3.20
C SER A 191 9.68 7.34 4.41
N LEU A 192 10.56 7.82 5.29
CA LEU A 192 10.22 8.65 6.44
C LEU A 192 11.48 9.27 7.04
N ASP A 193 11.33 10.43 7.67
CA ASP A 193 12.30 11.01 8.59
C ASP A 193 12.49 10.09 9.81
N PHE A 194 13.53 9.25 9.75
CA PHE A 194 13.76 8.20 10.73
C PHE A 194 14.55 8.72 11.92
N ASP A 195 15.48 9.65 11.69
CA ASP A 195 16.38 10.18 12.71
C ASP A 195 15.97 11.57 13.27
N GLY A 196 15.01 12.23 12.63
CA GLY A 196 14.42 13.51 13.04
C GLY A 196 15.14 14.74 12.50
N ASP A 197 15.94 14.62 11.44
CA ASP A 197 16.69 15.75 10.86
C ASP A 197 15.91 16.57 9.80
N GLY A 198 14.69 16.11 9.48
CA GLY A 198 13.77 16.68 8.51
C GLY A 198 13.95 16.19 7.08
N LEU A 199 14.78 15.17 6.85
CA LEU A 199 14.95 14.48 5.59
C LEU A 199 14.45 13.04 5.71
N ASP A 200 14.02 12.44 4.60
CA ASP A 200 13.49 11.08 4.60
C ASP A 200 14.60 10.04 4.32
N GLU A 201 14.75 9.10 5.25
CA GLU A 201 15.45 7.83 5.05
C GLU A 201 14.52 6.79 4.44
N TRP A 202 15.08 5.63 4.05
CA TRP A 202 14.28 4.50 3.59
C TRP A 202 14.44 3.25 4.43
N ILE A 203 13.32 2.58 4.71
CA ILE A 203 13.32 1.17 5.07
C ILE A 203 13.10 0.35 3.79
N ILE A 204 14.10 -0.45 3.41
CA ILE A 204 14.03 -1.35 2.26
C ILE A 204 14.42 -2.76 2.72
N GLY A 205 13.44 -3.66 2.75
CA GLY A 205 13.63 -4.95 3.39
C GLY A 205 14.02 -4.79 4.85
N TYR A 206 15.08 -5.46 5.27
CA TYR A 206 15.60 -5.39 6.64
C TYR A 206 16.68 -4.31 6.83
N ASN A 207 16.70 -3.27 5.99
CA ASN A 207 17.75 -2.27 5.97
C ASN A 207 17.16 -0.87 6.17
N LEU A 208 17.87 -0.04 6.92
CA LEU A 208 17.67 1.42 6.96
C LEU A 208 18.74 2.10 6.11
N ILE A 209 18.31 2.94 5.18
CA ILE A 209 19.12 3.58 4.16
C ILE A 209 19.07 5.10 4.34
N ASP A 210 20.24 5.73 4.39
CA ASP A 210 20.41 7.18 4.52
C ASP A 210 20.12 7.92 3.19
N VAL A 211 19.94 9.24 3.24
CA VAL A 211 19.65 10.12 2.09
C VAL A 211 20.70 10.04 0.98
N ASP A 212 21.95 9.71 1.34
CA ASP A 212 23.06 9.53 0.40
C ASP A 212 23.13 8.11 -0.21
N ARG A 213 22.18 7.24 0.19
CA ARG A 213 22.03 5.82 -0.16
C ARG A 213 23.05 4.90 0.51
N THR A 214 23.71 5.34 1.58
CA THR A 214 24.49 4.44 2.44
C THR A 214 23.55 3.63 3.35
N VAL A 215 23.96 2.41 3.70
CA VAL A 215 23.20 1.57 4.65
C VAL A 215 23.58 2.03 6.06
N ILE A 216 22.62 2.61 6.80
CA ILE A 216 22.81 2.97 8.22
C ILE A 216 22.93 1.70 9.06
N TRP A 217 22.02 0.75 8.84
CA TRP A 217 22.10 -0.59 9.40
C TRP A 217 21.32 -1.61 8.57
N SER A 218 21.76 -2.85 8.63
CA SER A 218 20.98 -4.04 8.30
C SER A 218 20.60 -4.75 9.59
N ALA A 219 19.34 -5.17 9.73
CA ALA A 219 18.82 -5.71 10.98
C ALA A 219 19.59 -6.96 11.43
N ASN A 220 19.99 -7.02 12.69
CA ASN A 220 20.69 -8.18 13.22
C ASN A 220 19.70 -9.29 13.61
N LEU A 221 19.16 -10.02 12.62
CA LEU A 221 18.09 -11.02 12.82
C LEU A 221 18.58 -12.40 13.32
N GLY A 222 19.89 -12.55 13.58
CA GLY A 222 20.53 -13.82 13.96
C GLY A 222 21.20 -14.55 12.79
N ASP A 223 21.63 -15.81 12.99
CA ASP A 223 22.48 -16.55 12.05
C ASP A 223 21.93 -16.58 10.62
N HIS A 224 22.64 -15.91 9.71
CA HIS A 224 22.34 -15.77 8.28
C HIS A 224 22.53 -17.06 7.46
N LEU A 225 22.83 -18.20 8.09
CA LEU A 225 23.28 -19.42 7.41
C LEU A 225 22.16 -20.19 6.68
N GLU A 226 20.89 -19.87 6.94
CA GLU A 226 19.71 -20.49 6.31
C GLU A 226 18.77 -19.43 5.68
N TYR A 227 19.32 -18.36 5.10
CA TYR A 227 18.52 -17.32 4.46
C TYR A 227 18.03 -17.75 3.06
N ASP A 228 16.72 -17.83 2.89
CA ASP A 228 16.04 -18.01 1.60
C ASP A 228 15.25 -16.72 1.29
N ASP A 229 15.57 -16.06 0.19
CA ASP A 229 14.95 -14.78 -0.18
C ASP A 229 13.46 -14.93 -0.58
N LEU A 230 13.04 -16.11 -1.02
CA LEU A 230 11.64 -16.39 -1.33
C LEU A 230 10.81 -16.62 -0.06
N GLU A 231 11.39 -17.22 0.97
CA GLU A 231 10.68 -17.60 2.20
C GLU A 231 10.95 -16.66 3.38
N MET A 232 11.91 -15.74 3.27
CA MET A 232 12.37 -14.88 4.38
C MET A 232 12.57 -13.42 3.96
N HIS A 233 11.76 -12.88 3.04
CA HIS A 233 11.76 -11.45 2.69
C HIS A 233 10.77 -10.64 3.52
N SER A 234 10.90 -9.32 3.49
CA SER A 234 9.96 -8.41 4.18
C SER A 234 8.70 -8.21 3.35
N ASP A 235 7.59 -8.86 3.69
CA ASP A 235 6.28 -8.57 3.11
C ASP A 235 5.79 -7.16 3.50
N GLY A 236 6.06 -6.74 4.73
CA GLY A 236 5.67 -5.44 5.26
C GLY A 236 6.48 -5.03 6.50
N SER A 237 6.46 -3.73 6.79
CA SER A 237 7.07 -3.18 8.00
C SER A 237 6.17 -2.13 8.62
N ASP A 238 6.32 -1.84 9.91
CA ASP A 238 5.74 -0.66 10.55
C ASP A 238 6.65 -0.11 11.65
N ILE A 239 6.43 1.15 12.02
CA ILE A 239 7.34 1.91 12.86
C ILE A 239 6.80 2.00 14.29
N LEU A 240 7.68 1.75 15.25
CA LEU A 240 7.37 1.91 16.67
C LEU A 240 7.73 3.31 17.12
N VAL A 241 6.71 4.10 17.44
CA VAL A 241 6.87 5.49 17.90
C VAL A 241 6.55 5.58 19.40
N SER A 242 7.37 6.33 20.13
CA SER A 242 7.14 6.63 21.55
C SER A 242 6.19 7.82 21.73
N ALA A 243 5.72 8.05 22.96
CA ALA A 243 4.72 9.08 23.23
C ALA A 243 5.18 10.52 22.90
N ASP A 244 6.49 10.77 22.85
CA ASP A 244 7.07 12.07 22.46
C ASP A 244 7.38 12.16 20.96
N GLY A 245 6.95 11.18 20.16
CA GLY A 245 7.10 11.17 18.71
C GLY A 245 8.40 10.57 18.21
N ARG A 246 9.28 10.07 19.08
CA ARG A 246 10.56 9.48 18.64
C ARG A 246 10.38 8.05 18.16
N ILE A 247 11.03 7.71 17.05
CA ILE A 247 11.12 6.33 16.56
C ILE A 247 12.00 5.52 17.51
N THR A 248 11.46 4.40 17.99
CA THR A 248 12.09 3.49 18.95
C THR A 248 12.48 2.16 18.33
N GLY A 249 11.95 1.84 17.14
CA GLY A 249 12.22 0.59 16.46
C GLY A 249 11.32 0.36 15.25
N VAL A 250 11.49 -0.81 14.66
CA VAL A 250 10.74 -1.27 13.48
C VAL A 250 10.23 -2.68 13.76
N VAL A 251 9.04 -2.97 13.26
CA VAL A 251 8.48 -4.32 13.22
C VAL A 251 8.39 -4.75 11.76
N PHE A 252 8.76 -5.99 11.47
CA PHE A 252 8.71 -6.57 10.13
C PHE A 252 7.79 -7.79 10.13
N ALA A 253 6.92 -7.87 9.14
CA ALA A 253 6.28 -9.10 8.69
C ALA A 253 7.16 -9.70 7.60
N GLY A 254 7.83 -10.81 7.91
CA GLY A 254 8.95 -11.36 7.14
C GLY A 254 8.69 -12.74 6.55
N SER A 255 7.52 -12.93 5.92
CA SER A 255 6.98 -14.17 5.32
C SER A 255 6.83 -15.37 6.26
N ARG A 256 7.85 -15.73 7.01
CA ARG A 256 7.85 -16.80 8.02
C ARG A 256 7.86 -16.29 9.46
N PHE A 257 8.49 -15.14 9.68
CA PHE A 257 8.68 -14.59 11.02
C PHE A 257 8.15 -13.17 11.13
N VAL A 258 7.70 -12.80 12.33
CA VAL A 258 7.60 -11.40 12.74
C VAL A 258 8.84 -11.05 13.55
N TYR A 259 9.48 -9.93 13.19
CA TYR A 259 10.65 -9.43 13.87
C TYR A 259 10.35 -8.08 14.51
N ARG A 260 10.84 -7.86 15.73
CA ARG A 260 10.95 -6.53 16.31
C ARG A 260 12.42 -6.17 16.50
N VAL A 261 12.82 -5.00 16.02
CA VAL A 261 14.17 -4.45 16.21
C VAL A 261 14.10 -3.07 16.85
N ASP A 262 15.15 -2.66 17.57
CA ASP A 262 15.27 -1.25 17.97
C ASP A 262 15.68 -0.34 16.80
N ALA A 263 15.67 0.98 17.06
CA ALA A 263 16.07 1.99 16.09
C ALA A 263 17.52 1.87 15.57
N ARG A 264 18.33 0.97 16.14
CA ARG A 264 19.70 0.66 15.68
C ARG A 264 19.77 -0.69 14.96
N GLY A 265 18.63 -1.30 14.64
CA GLY A 265 18.55 -2.58 13.96
C GLY A 265 18.85 -3.80 14.82
N ASN A 266 18.95 -3.68 16.16
CA ASN A 266 19.19 -4.85 17.00
C ASN A 266 17.89 -5.60 17.29
N LEU A 267 17.89 -6.91 17.05
CA LEU A 267 16.76 -7.78 17.36
C LEU A 267 16.39 -7.72 18.85
N LYS A 268 15.10 -7.48 19.11
CA LYS A 268 14.49 -7.60 20.44
C LYS A 268 13.86 -8.97 20.63
N TRP A 269 13.10 -9.41 19.63
CA TRP A 269 12.53 -10.74 19.57
C TRP A 269 12.13 -11.08 18.14
N LYS A 270 11.97 -12.38 17.88
CA LYS A 270 11.36 -12.91 16.66
C LYS A 270 10.34 -13.98 17.00
N ARG A 271 9.28 -14.08 16.20
CA ARG A 271 8.20 -15.07 16.36
C ARG A 271 7.92 -15.73 15.02
N GLU A 272 7.95 -17.05 14.98
CA GLU A 272 7.49 -17.82 13.82
C GLU A 272 5.97 -17.88 13.84
N LEU A 273 5.35 -17.55 12.71
CA LEU A 273 3.91 -17.57 12.48
C LEU A 273 3.65 -18.20 11.11
N GLU A 274 2.38 -18.40 10.74
CA GLU A 274 2.02 -19.16 9.54
C GLU A 274 2.52 -18.51 8.24
N HIS A 275 2.14 -17.24 8.00
CA HIS A 275 2.67 -16.45 6.89
C HIS A 275 2.45 -14.94 7.12
N PRO A 276 3.23 -14.26 7.99
CA PRO A 276 3.08 -12.84 8.24
C PRO A 276 3.25 -12.00 6.98
N GLN A 277 2.15 -11.38 6.52
CA GLN A 277 2.14 -10.56 5.30
C GLN A 277 2.06 -9.06 5.62
N GLN A 278 1.45 -8.70 6.74
CA GLN A 278 1.40 -7.33 7.21
C GLN A 278 1.55 -7.29 8.72
N CYS A 279 2.27 -6.29 9.20
CA CYS A 279 2.27 -5.91 10.60
C CYS A 279 1.90 -4.43 10.74
N ILE A 280 1.22 -4.10 11.83
CA ILE A 280 0.83 -2.73 12.18
C ILE A 280 1.09 -2.55 13.67
N ALA A 281 1.91 -1.58 14.02
CA ALA A 281 2.14 -1.15 15.40
C ALA A 281 1.12 -0.09 15.80
N GLY A 282 0.58 -0.17 17.00
CA GLY A 282 -0.41 0.80 17.47
C GLY A 282 -0.80 0.62 18.94
N ASN A 283 -1.62 1.56 19.42
CA ASN A 283 -2.23 1.50 20.73
C ASN A 283 -3.63 0.90 20.62
N PHE A 284 -3.73 -0.42 20.54
CA PHE A 284 -5.00 -1.11 20.31
C PHE A 284 -5.72 -1.47 21.62
N MET A 285 -4.97 -1.77 22.69
CA MET A 285 -5.51 -2.30 23.93
C MET A 285 -5.56 -1.25 25.04
N PRO A 286 -6.76 -0.92 25.57
CA PRO A 286 -6.86 0.07 26.62
C PRO A 286 -6.13 -0.37 27.89
N GLY A 287 -5.32 0.52 28.46
CA GLY A 287 -4.61 0.30 29.72
C GLY A 287 -3.23 -0.32 29.57
N LEU A 288 -2.81 -0.69 28.36
CA LEU A 288 -1.42 -1.00 28.06
C LEU A 288 -0.70 0.27 27.60
N THR A 289 0.53 0.49 28.10
CA THR A 289 1.33 1.66 27.76
C THR A 289 2.30 1.42 26.60
N ALA A 290 2.76 0.18 26.45
CA ALA A 290 3.63 -0.21 25.34
C ALA A 290 2.77 -0.52 24.10
N PRO A 291 3.23 -0.19 22.87
CA PRO A 291 2.47 -0.46 21.65
C PRO A 291 2.31 -1.97 21.44
N GLN A 292 1.15 -2.35 20.92
CA GLN A 292 0.84 -3.71 20.45
C GLN A 292 1.13 -3.81 18.95
N ILE A 293 1.22 -5.05 18.47
CA ILE A 293 1.55 -5.37 17.08
C ILE A 293 0.44 -6.25 16.52
N PHE A 294 -0.35 -5.68 15.63
CA PHE A 294 -1.34 -6.42 14.87
C PHE A 294 -0.68 -7.08 13.66
N VAL A 295 -0.99 -8.34 13.41
CA VAL A 295 -0.40 -9.14 12.32
C VAL A 295 -1.51 -9.77 11.51
N VAL A 296 -1.44 -9.60 10.19
CA VAL A 296 -2.25 -10.34 9.22
C VAL A 296 -1.40 -11.48 8.66
N ASN A 297 -1.81 -12.72 8.94
CA ASN A 297 -1.25 -13.88 8.27
C ASN A 297 -1.99 -14.11 6.96
N LYS A 298 -1.25 -14.27 5.86
CA LYS A 298 -1.78 -14.45 4.51
C LYS A 298 -2.87 -15.52 4.47
N ARG A 299 -4.11 -15.12 4.17
CA ARG A 299 -5.27 -16.01 4.05
C ARG A 299 -5.57 -16.85 5.30
N GLU A 300 -5.04 -16.46 6.45
CA GLU A 300 -5.08 -17.21 7.70
C GLU A 300 -5.58 -16.31 8.84
N ASN A 301 -5.16 -16.60 10.07
CA ASN A 301 -5.63 -15.89 11.27
C ASN A 301 -5.03 -14.48 11.39
N LEU A 302 -5.83 -13.58 11.94
CA LEU A 302 -5.38 -12.31 12.50
C LEU A 302 -4.83 -12.54 13.91
N GLN A 303 -3.81 -11.77 14.28
CA GLN A 303 -3.21 -11.86 15.61
C GLN A 303 -2.91 -10.48 16.16
N LEU A 304 -3.05 -10.33 17.47
CA LEU A 304 -2.52 -9.19 18.19
C LEU A 304 -1.49 -9.66 19.19
N LEU A 305 -0.29 -9.11 19.08
CA LEU A 305 0.82 -9.37 19.97
C LEU A 305 0.99 -8.19 20.94
N ASP A 306 1.41 -8.49 22.16
CA ASP A 306 1.97 -7.47 23.05
C ASP A 306 3.32 -6.96 22.53
N SER A 307 3.89 -5.97 23.21
CA SER A 307 5.17 -5.37 22.79
C SER A 307 6.33 -6.37 22.83
N ASP A 308 6.27 -7.39 23.67
CA ASP A 308 7.32 -8.39 23.86
C ASP A 308 7.13 -9.63 22.97
N GLY A 309 6.11 -9.62 22.11
CA GLY A 309 5.81 -10.68 21.15
C GLY A 309 4.94 -11.80 21.70
N GLY A 310 4.32 -11.61 22.87
CA GLY A 310 3.34 -12.54 23.45
C GLY A 310 1.97 -12.37 22.80
N ASP A 311 1.25 -13.48 22.56
CA ASP A 311 -0.10 -13.43 22.01
C ASP A 311 -1.08 -12.79 23.01
N LEU A 312 -1.75 -11.71 22.59
CA LEU A 312 -2.92 -11.19 23.30
C LEU A 312 -4.19 -11.90 22.82
N TRP A 313 -4.28 -12.15 21.51
CA TRP A 313 -5.31 -13.00 20.92
C TRP A 313 -4.95 -13.44 19.50
N ILE A 314 -5.63 -14.49 19.06
CA ILE A 314 -5.62 -15.04 17.70
C ILE A 314 -7.08 -15.17 17.26
N HIS A 315 -7.42 -14.66 16.08
CA HIS A 315 -8.79 -14.63 15.59
C HIS A 315 -8.85 -14.98 14.10
N THR A 316 -9.79 -15.85 13.72
CA THR A 316 -10.12 -16.07 12.31
C THR A 316 -11.15 -15.02 11.89
N PRO A 317 -10.83 -14.12 10.95
CA PRO A 317 -11.75 -13.08 10.55
C PRO A 317 -12.97 -13.66 9.83
N THR A 318 -14.13 -13.03 10.01
CA THR A 318 -15.36 -13.40 9.30
C THR A 318 -15.46 -12.67 7.98
N GLU A 319 -15.99 -13.34 6.95
CA GLU A 319 -16.43 -12.67 5.74
C GLU A 319 -17.58 -11.67 6.05
N ASN A 320 -17.66 -10.60 5.29
CA ASN A 320 -18.66 -9.54 5.40
C ASN A 320 -19.17 -9.15 4.02
N TRP A 321 -20.26 -9.78 3.59
CA TRP A 321 -20.91 -9.51 2.31
C TRP A 321 -22.39 -9.15 2.53
N PRO A 322 -22.70 -7.90 2.96
CA PRO A 322 -24.07 -7.50 3.29
C PRO A 322 -25.07 -7.68 2.14
N LEU A 323 -24.61 -7.61 0.89
CA LEU A 323 -25.41 -7.79 -0.33
C LEU A 323 -25.17 -9.13 -1.04
N GLY A 324 -24.47 -10.08 -0.38
CA GLY A 324 -24.09 -11.37 -0.95
C GLY A 324 -22.68 -11.38 -1.53
N LYS A 325 -22.00 -12.53 -1.39
CA LYS A 325 -20.68 -12.74 -1.98
C LYS A 325 -20.85 -12.98 -3.48
N PRO A 326 -20.02 -12.38 -4.36
CA PRO A 326 -20.15 -12.56 -5.80
C PRO A 326 -20.02 -14.03 -6.21
N ASP A 327 -20.88 -14.47 -7.12
CA ASP A 327 -20.87 -15.84 -7.64
C ASP A 327 -19.53 -16.14 -8.32
N GLY A 328 -18.98 -17.34 -8.07
CA GLY A 328 -17.71 -17.77 -8.66
C GLY A 328 -16.45 -17.28 -7.95
N VAL A 329 -16.57 -16.45 -6.90
CA VAL A 329 -15.45 -16.11 -6.00
C VAL A 329 -15.31 -17.17 -4.90
N GLU A 330 -14.58 -18.24 -5.20
CA GLU A 330 -14.33 -19.32 -4.23
C GLU A 330 -13.06 -19.09 -3.40
N ASN A 331 -12.05 -18.44 -3.98
CA ASN A 331 -10.75 -18.22 -3.35
C ASN A 331 -10.80 -17.09 -2.31
N LYS A 332 -9.96 -17.21 -1.27
CA LYS A 332 -9.70 -16.10 -0.33
C LYS A 332 -8.93 -14.98 -1.03
N PHE A 333 -9.27 -13.74 -0.69
CA PHE A 333 -8.56 -12.54 -1.13
C PHE A 333 -7.11 -12.55 -0.63
N HIS A 334 -6.26 -11.83 -1.35
CA HIS A 334 -4.84 -11.64 -1.02
C HIS A 334 -4.40 -10.23 -1.40
N LEU A 335 -4.84 -9.25 -0.63
CA LEU A 335 -4.57 -7.84 -0.90
C LEU A 335 -3.15 -7.48 -0.45
N PHE A 336 -2.46 -6.60 -1.17
CA PHE A 336 -1.16 -6.09 -0.70
C PHE A 336 -1.27 -5.32 0.61
N GLU A 337 -2.42 -4.70 0.87
CA GLU A 337 -2.75 -3.98 2.10
C GLU A 337 -4.07 -4.54 2.67
N PRO A 338 -4.03 -5.68 3.36
CA PRO A 338 -5.24 -6.37 3.83
C PRO A 338 -5.89 -5.71 5.04
N SER A 339 -5.20 -4.75 5.67
CA SER A 339 -5.70 -3.98 6.79
C SER A 339 -5.12 -2.56 6.83
N ILE A 340 -5.85 -1.63 7.44
CA ILE A 340 -5.39 -0.26 7.72
C ILE A 340 -5.64 0.11 9.19
N LYS A 341 -4.76 0.93 9.76
CA LYS A 341 -4.94 1.53 11.10
C LYS A 341 -5.72 2.83 11.00
N ILE A 342 -6.71 3.00 11.87
CA ILE A 342 -7.34 4.31 12.11
C ILE A 342 -7.04 4.74 13.55
N PRO A 343 -6.29 5.83 13.75
CA PRO A 343 -5.92 6.27 15.08
C PRO A 343 -7.12 6.76 15.90
N GLY A 344 -7.14 6.44 17.19
CA GLY A 344 -8.01 7.10 18.18
C GLY A 344 -9.52 6.87 18.10
N ILE A 345 -10.04 6.10 17.15
CA ILE A 345 -11.49 5.87 17.02
C ILE A 345 -12.03 4.70 17.84
N GLY A 346 -11.13 3.90 18.42
CA GLY A 346 -11.47 2.74 19.22
C GLY A 346 -11.91 3.10 20.65
N PRO A 347 -12.42 2.11 21.42
CA PRO A 347 -12.84 2.32 22.80
C PRO A 347 -11.74 2.94 23.66
N ARG A 348 -12.06 4.03 24.39
CA ARG A 348 -11.08 4.80 25.18
C ARG A 348 -9.93 5.40 24.35
N ASN A 349 -10.22 5.82 23.12
CA ASN A 349 -9.28 6.49 22.22
C ASN A 349 -8.08 5.61 21.84
N THR A 350 -8.31 4.30 21.74
CA THR A 350 -7.36 3.37 21.13
C THR A 350 -7.42 3.47 19.62
N ASP A 351 -6.39 2.99 18.96
CA ASP A 351 -6.39 2.74 17.53
C ASP A 351 -7.33 1.58 17.20
N ALA A 352 -7.79 1.56 15.96
CA ALA A 352 -8.61 0.51 15.39
C ALA A 352 -7.97 -0.04 14.12
N ILE A 353 -8.32 -1.27 13.77
CA ILE A 353 -7.95 -1.89 12.50
C ILE A 353 -9.19 -2.01 11.63
N LEU A 354 -9.14 -1.56 10.38
CA LEU A 354 -10.10 -1.98 9.35
C LEU A 354 -9.54 -3.19 8.63
N TYR A 355 -10.34 -4.25 8.52
CA TYR A 355 -10.01 -5.47 7.80
C TYR A 355 -10.70 -5.50 6.43
N LEU A 356 -9.96 -5.83 5.37
CA LEU A 356 -10.39 -5.67 3.98
C LEU A 356 -10.54 -7.00 3.22
N GLU A 357 -9.82 -8.06 3.61
CA GLU A 357 -9.88 -9.35 2.89
C GLU A 357 -11.18 -10.16 3.14
N GLY A 358 -12.07 -9.64 4.00
CA GLY A 358 -13.36 -10.27 4.31
C GLY A 358 -14.50 -9.89 3.36
N GLY A 359 -14.31 -8.95 2.44
CA GLY A 359 -15.39 -8.32 1.67
C GLY A 359 -15.58 -6.87 2.10
N TRP A 360 -16.82 -6.42 2.31
CA TRP A 360 -17.10 -5.05 2.73
C TRP A 360 -16.33 -4.74 4.02
N PRO A 361 -15.57 -3.63 4.10
CA PRO A 361 -14.68 -3.39 5.22
C PRO A 361 -15.44 -3.18 6.53
N TYR A 362 -14.84 -3.64 7.63
CA TYR A 362 -15.33 -3.42 8.98
C TYR A 362 -14.16 -3.23 9.94
N GLY A 363 -14.41 -2.53 11.05
CA GLY A 363 -13.37 -2.27 12.06
C GLY A 363 -13.41 -3.25 13.22
N ILE A 364 -12.21 -3.65 13.64
CA ILE A 364 -11.88 -4.53 14.75
C ILE A 364 -11.15 -3.70 15.80
N ASP A 365 -11.57 -3.82 17.06
CA ASP A 365 -10.91 -3.17 18.19
C ASP A 365 -9.76 -4.03 18.75
N GLY A 366 -9.02 -3.51 19.72
CA GLY A 366 -7.91 -4.25 20.32
C GLY A 366 -8.30 -5.53 21.05
N SER A 367 -9.59 -5.79 21.32
CA SER A 367 -10.05 -7.06 21.89
C SER A 367 -10.38 -8.12 20.83
N GLY A 368 -10.21 -7.79 19.55
CA GLY A 368 -10.59 -8.65 18.43
C GLY A 368 -12.08 -8.60 18.12
N CYS A 369 -12.83 -7.66 18.71
CA CYS A 369 -14.26 -7.53 18.48
C CYS A 369 -14.55 -6.56 17.32
N ARG A 370 -15.45 -6.98 16.43
CA ARG A 370 -16.02 -6.10 15.41
C ARG A 370 -16.83 -5.00 16.11
N PHE A 371 -16.39 -3.76 15.96
CA PHE A 371 -16.98 -2.62 16.68
C PHE A 371 -17.41 -1.49 15.74
N LEU A 372 -16.87 -1.43 14.52
CA LEU A 372 -17.14 -0.39 13.54
C LEU A 372 -17.77 -0.98 12.28
N GLU A 373 -18.93 -0.46 11.94
CA GLU A 373 -19.64 -0.78 10.71
C GLU A 373 -19.62 0.41 9.76
N LEU A 374 -19.47 0.16 8.46
CA LEU A 374 -19.67 1.15 7.41
C LEU A 374 -21.01 0.88 6.74
N GLU A 375 -21.83 1.92 6.55
CA GLU A 375 -23.04 1.83 5.73
C GLU A 375 -22.71 1.28 4.33
N CYS A 376 -23.34 0.18 3.92
CA CYS A 376 -23.18 -0.44 2.58
C CYS A 376 -24.35 0.02 1.71
N PRO A 377 -24.15 0.96 0.78
CA PRO A 377 -25.19 1.36 -0.17
C PRO A 377 -25.45 0.23 -1.19
N PRO A 378 -26.60 0.21 -1.89
CA PRO A 378 -26.88 -0.83 -2.89
C PRO A 378 -25.81 -0.99 -3.99
N SER A 379 -25.09 0.08 -4.32
CA SER A 379 -23.97 0.09 -5.27
C SER A 379 -22.77 -0.72 -4.80
N CYS A 380 -22.66 -1.07 -3.50
CA CYS A 380 -21.61 -1.96 -3.02
C CYS A 380 -21.73 -3.39 -3.59
N ALA A 381 -22.82 -3.76 -4.26
CA ALA A 381 -22.98 -5.10 -4.82
C ALA A 381 -22.03 -5.35 -6.00
N GLN A 382 -21.13 -6.32 -5.86
CA GLN A 382 -20.20 -6.70 -6.94
C GLN A 382 -20.82 -7.78 -7.83
N ASN A 383 -21.24 -7.40 -9.04
CA ASN A 383 -21.87 -8.28 -10.03
C ASN A 383 -21.03 -8.31 -11.32
N PHE A 384 -19.81 -8.84 -11.25
CA PHE A 384 -18.97 -8.99 -12.43
C PHE A 384 -19.34 -10.26 -13.20
N ASP A 385 -19.37 -10.16 -14.53
CA ASP A 385 -19.52 -11.32 -15.41
C ASP A 385 -18.19 -12.10 -15.46
N GLY A 386 -18.15 -13.32 -14.93
CA GLY A 386 -17.03 -14.27 -15.09
C GLY A 386 -16.41 -14.76 -13.78
N SER A 387 -15.81 -15.96 -13.79
CA SER A 387 -15.15 -16.53 -12.61
C SER A 387 -13.65 -16.17 -12.59
N PRO A 388 -13.14 -15.59 -11.49
CA PRO A 388 -11.71 -15.31 -11.35
C PRO A 388 -10.92 -16.62 -11.31
N GLN A 389 -9.91 -16.76 -12.17
CA GLN A 389 -9.21 -18.04 -12.31
C GLN A 389 -8.28 -18.37 -11.13
N ARG A 390 -7.79 -17.38 -10.36
CA ARG A 390 -6.88 -17.60 -9.20
C ARG A 390 -6.96 -16.59 -8.06
N ARG A 391 -6.87 -15.29 -8.35
CA ARG A 391 -6.83 -14.21 -7.34
C ARG A 391 -7.98 -13.24 -7.60
N PRO A 392 -9.06 -13.27 -6.82
CA PRO A 392 -10.23 -12.45 -7.11
C PRO A 392 -9.92 -10.95 -7.06
N ASP A 393 -9.05 -10.53 -6.14
CA ASP A 393 -8.52 -9.17 -6.02
C ASP A 393 -7.85 -8.64 -7.30
N ASP A 394 -6.97 -9.42 -7.93
CA ASP A 394 -6.33 -9.02 -9.21
C ASP A 394 -7.35 -8.77 -10.34
N TRP A 395 -8.55 -9.37 -10.24
CA TRP A 395 -9.66 -9.21 -11.18
C TRP A 395 -10.65 -8.11 -10.76
N GLY A 396 -10.40 -7.40 -9.66
CA GLY A 396 -11.21 -6.28 -9.19
C GLY A 396 -12.34 -6.64 -8.24
N TYR A 397 -12.42 -7.89 -7.79
CA TYR A 397 -13.32 -8.26 -6.71
C TYR A 397 -12.76 -7.79 -5.36
N GLY A 398 -13.65 -7.58 -4.39
CA GLY A 398 -13.30 -7.01 -3.09
C GLY A 398 -13.20 -5.49 -3.14
N TYR A 399 -12.79 -4.88 -2.04
CA TYR A 399 -12.79 -3.43 -1.88
C TYR A 399 -11.43 -2.96 -1.41
N LEU A 400 -11.07 -1.75 -1.82
CA LEU A 400 -9.90 -1.05 -1.34
C LEU A 400 -10.32 -0.04 -0.29
N VAL A 401 -9.47 0.20 0.69
CA VAL A 401 -9.68 1.25 1.68
C VAL A 401 -8.45 2.13 1.79
N ARG A 402 -8.68 3.43 1.86
CA ARG A 402 -7.68 4.45 2.15
C ARG A 402 -8.21 5.38 3.23
N HIS A 403 -7.36 5.67 4.21
CA HIS A 403 -7.60 6.75 5.16
C HIS A 403 -6.82 7.99 4.73
N PHE A 404 -7.47 9.14 4.73
CA PHE A 404 -6.88 10.39 4.29
C PHE A 404 -7.53 11.58 5.02
N GLU A 405 -6.86 12.72 5.05
CA GLU A 405 -7.33 13.92 5.73
C GLU A 405 -7.38 15.10 4.76
N PHE A 406 -8.50 15.82 4.74
CA PHE A 406 -8.60 17.13 4.08
C PHE A 406 -9.33 18.11 4.98
N GLY A 407 -8.80 19.35 5.06
CA GLY A 407 -9.39 20.41 5.87
C GLY A 407 -9.47 20.08 7.36
N GLY A 408 -8.54 19.26 7.89
CA GLY A 408 -8.53 18.84 9.29
C GLY A 408 -9.58 17.79 9.65
N THR A 409 -10.23 17.17 8.66
CA THR A 409 -11.25 16.13 8.85
C THR A 409 -10.76 14.81 8.28
N GLY A 410 -10.71 13.77 9.12
CA GLY A 410 -10.40 12.41 8.72
C GLY A 410 -11.52 11.80 7.87
N ARG A 411 -11.12 11.11 6.80
CA ARG A 411 -12.03 10.46 5.87
C ARG A 411 -11.57 9.05 5.56
N LEU A 412 -12.52 8.17 5.33
CA LEU A 412 -12.28 6.87 4.73
C LEU A 412 -12.85 6.86 3.33
N MET A 413 -12.02 6.45 2.40
CA MET A 413 -12.43 6.06 1.06
C MET A 413 -12.49 4.54 1.03
N VAL A 414 -13.68 4.00 0.76
CA VAL A 414 -13.86 2.61 0.31
C VAL A 414 -14.09 2.69 -1.19
N ALA A 415 -13.51 1.79 -1.98
CA ALA A 415 -13.73 1.79 -3.42
C ALA A 415 -13.70 0.39 -4.01
N ASP A 416 -14.41 0.23 -5.12
CA ASP A 416 -14.20 -0.83 -6.09
C ASP A 416 -13.87 -0.21 -7.46
N ARG A 417 -14.03 -0.98 -8.54
CA ARG A 417 -13.76 -0.47 -9.89
C ARG A 417 -14.80 0.54 -10.36
N ASP A 418 -16.02 0.49 -9.89
CA ASP A 418 -17.11 1.30 -10.45
C ASP A 418 -17.47 2.48 -9.54
N HIS A 419 -17.15 2.42 -8.25
CA HIS A 419 -17.58 3.42 -7.28
C HIS A 419 -16.51 3.76 -6.25
N ILE A 420 -16.60 5.00 -5.76
CA ILE A 420 -15.88 5.48 -4.57
C ILE A 420 -16.91 5.90 -3.52
N TRP A 421 -16.80 5.36 -2.30
CA TRP A 421 -17.64 5.69 -1.15
C TRP A 421 -16.81 6.38 -0.08
N ILE A 422 -17.23 7.58 0.31
CA ILE A 422 -16.54 8.41 1.29
C ILE A 422 -17.31 8.44 2.60
N PHE A 423 -16.62 8.15 3.70
CA PHE A 423 -17.10 8.23 5.07
C PHE A 423 -16.31 9.29 5.83
N VAL A 424 -16.96 9.98 6.77
CA VAL A 424 -16.31 10.91 7.70
C VAL A 424 -16.02 10.17 9.00
N VAL A 425 -14.81 10.30 9.53
CA VAL A 425 -14.33 9.59 10.73
C VAL A 425 -14.19 10.52 11.92
#